data_AF-A0A9W9N4Y5-F1
#
_entry.id   AF-A0A9W9N4Y5-F1
#
_cell.length_a   1.000
_cell.length_b   1.000
_cell.length_c   1.000
_cell.angle_alpha   90.00
_cell.angle_beta   90.00
_cell.angle_gamma   90.00
#
_symmetry.space_group_name_H-M   'P 1'
#
loop_
_entity.id
_entity.type
_entity.pdbx_description
1 polymer ?
#
loop_
_entity_poly.entity_id
_entity_poly.type
_entity_poly.pdbx_seq_one_letter_code
_entity_poly.pdbx_strand_id
1 'polypeptide(L)'
;MVLPEISPPDYEPAFVSSIIIMLFAMGSRVLSLETRPLDPLSVVLEARTLMSGPAMLLSRILEAGVDSQLDGWLCAPDTQEILEAGKQDHGSYPVESTHVLFTLHKDIVTSLVRLHSIIDTRKGSDQPIYLATWQQLHQAIEPWPKIGPHGGPIAWPLFLSDKFSSLLKHGDWIARILFLHFGIAMRLLCHRWYVRDWGRRLVLATLEALDKVPQEWEETISWIRRAVARED
;
A
#
# COMPACT_ATOMS: atom_id res chain seq x y z
N MET A 1 -6.22 -3.03 -28.31
CA MET A 1 -6.02 -1.57 -28.37
C MET A 1 -4.52 -1.34 -28.40
N VAL A 2 -3.97 -1.03 -29.56
CA VAL A 2 -2.53 -0.76 -29.75
C VAL A 2 -2.31 0.65 -29.23
N LEU A 3 -1.61 0.81 -28.11
CA LEU A 3 -1.13 2.13 -27.70
C LEU A 3 -0.27 2.66 -28.85
N PRO A 4 -0.42 3.95 -29.25
CA PRO A 4 0.50 4.54 -30.23
C PRO A 4 1.94 4.27 -29.78
N GLU A 5 2.87 4.05 -30.70
CA GLU A 5 4.29 4.00 -30.37
C GLU A 5 4.70 5.35 -29.79
N ILE A 6 4.64 5.44 -28.45
CA ILE A 6 5.12 6.59 -27.70
C ILE A 6 6.63 6.63 -27.96
N SER A 7 7.11 7.74 -28.50
CA SER A 7 8.53 7.92 -28.77
C SER A 7 9.25 8.41 -27.49
N PRO A 8 10.57 8.20 -27.35
CA PRO A 8 11.35 8.70 -26.21
C PRO A 8 11.06 10.15 -25.76
N PRO A 9 10.89 11.14 -26.66
CA PRO A 9 10.55 12.52 -26.23
C PRO A 9 9.20 12.65 -25.51
N ASP A 10 8.27 11.71 -25.72
CA ASP A 10 6.93 11.74 -25.15
C ASP A 10 6.82 10.97 -23.82
N TYR A 11 7.88 10.25 -23.40
CA TYR A 11 7.84 9.40 -22.21
C TYR A 11 7.58 10.17 -20.92
N GLU A 12 8.30 11.28 -20.70
CA GLU A 12 8.15 12.07 -19.47
C GLU A 12 6.77 12.76 -19.37
N PRO A 13 6.27 13.47 -20.40
CA PRO A 13 4.91 14.02 -20.38
C PRO A 13 3.83 12.95 -20.20
N ALA A 14 3.99 11.78 -20.84
CA ALA A 14 3.08 10.65 -20.67
C ALA A 14 3.13 10.10 -19.25
N PHE A 15 4.32 9.97 -18.66
CA PHE A 15 4.51 9.51 -17.28
C PHE A 15 3.81 10.45 -16.30
N VAL A 16 4.10 11.75 -16.36
CA VAL A 16 3.47 12.76 -15.49
C VAL A 16 1.95 12.74 -15.62
N SER A 17 1.44 12.73 -16.86
CA SER A 17 0.01 12.67 -17.13
C SER A 17 -0.63 11.41 -16.54
N SER A 18 0.05 10.26 -16.66
CA SER A 18 -0.43 9.00 -16.11
C SER A 18 -0.47 8.99 -14.57
N ILE A 19 0.50 9.61 -13.91
CA ILE A 19 0.49 9.79 -12.45
C ILE A 19 -0.69 10.65 -12.03
N ILE A 20 -0.93 11.78 -12.70
CA ILE A 20 -2.06 12.66 -12.39
C ILE A 20 -3.39 11.92 -12.54
N ILE A 21 -3.58 11.21 -13.65
CA ILE A 21 -4.79 10.40 -13.91
C ILE A 21 -4.97 9.35 -12.81
N MET A 22 -3.90 8.63 -12.44
CA MET A 22 -3.91 7.64 -11.38
C MET A 22 -4.31 8.25 -10.03
N LEU A 23 -3.72 9.39 -9.64
CA LEU A 23 -4.05 10.07 -8.38
C LEU A 23 -5.51 10.54 -8.35
N PHE A 24 -6.04 11.09 -9.44
CA PHE A 24 -7.46 11.45 -9.54
C PHE A 24 -8.37 10.22 -9.52
N ALA A 25 -7.99 9.12 -10.18
CA ALA A 25 -8.76 7.87 -10.14
C ALA A 25 -8.80 7.27 -8.73
N MET A 26 -7.70 7.34 -7.98
CA MET A 26 -7.66 6.89 -6.59
C MET A 26 -8.42 7.84 -5.66
N GLY A 27 -8.19 9.14 -5.76
CA GLY A 27 -8.85 10.15 -4.93
C GLY A 27 -10.35 10.25 -5.17
N SER A 28 -10.82 10.11 -6.41
CA SER A 28 -12.26 10.08 -6.71
C SER A 28 -12.97 8.90 -6.06
N ARG A 29 -12.33 7.73 -5.91
CA ARG A 29 -12.87 6.58 -5.15
C ARG A 29 -12.95 6.85 -3.65
N VAL A 30 -11.97 7.57 -3.12
CA VAL A 30 -11.95 7.98 -1.71
C VAL A 30 -13.08 8.98 -1.42
N LEU A 31 -13.31 9.91 -2.34
CA LEU A 31 -14.34 10.95 -2.25
C LEU A 31 -15.74 10.45 -2.62
N SER A 32 -15.84 9.47 -3.52
CA SER A 32 -17.10 8.84 -3.86
C SER A 32 -17.57 8.05 -2.64
N LEU A 33 -18.60 8.59 -1.97
CA LEU A 33 -19.29 8.01 -0.83
C LEU A 33 -20.04 6.71 -1.16
N GLU A 34 -19.76 6.05 -2.30
CA GLU A 34 -20.46 4.84 -2.70
C GLU A 34 -20.22 3.72 -1.69
N THR A 35 -21.24 3.50 -0.88
CA THR A 35 -21.46 2.45 0.12
C THR A 35 -21.63 1.07 -0.50
N ARG A 36 -20.86 0.74 -1.55
CA ARG A 36 -20.88 -0.62 -2.09
C ARG A 36 -19.91 -1.48 -1.29
N PRO A 37 -20.34 -2.67 -0.80
CA PRO A 37 -19.41 -3.68 -0.31
C PRO A 37 -18.62 -4.18 -1.52
N LEU A 38 -17.51 -3.51 -1.81
CA LEU A 38 -16.59 -3.93 -2.84
C LEU A 38 -15.70 -5.02 -2.26
N ASP A 39 -15.55 -6.10 -3.01
CA ASP A 39 -14.56 -7.14 -2.71
C ASP A 39 -13.19 -6.47 -2.49
N PRO A 40 -12.59 -6.57 -1.28
CA PRO A 40 -11.35 -5.89 -0.94
C PRO A 40 -10.23 -6.18 -1.94
N LEU A 41 -10.18 -7.43 -2.44
CA LEU A 41 -9.17 -7.82 -3.41
C LEU A 41 -9.40 -7.17 -4.78
N SER A 42 -10.65 -7.12 -5.28
CA SER A 42 -10.97 -6.38 -6.52
C SER A 42 -10.47 -4.94 -6.47
N VAL A 43 -10.69 -4.24 -5.35
CA VAL A 43 -10.23 -2.85 -5.18
C VAL A 43 -8.71 -2.74 -5.34
N VAL A 44 -7.96 -3.67 -4.74
CA VAL A 44 -6.49 -3.68 -4.81
C VAL A 44 -5.99 -4.07 -6.21
N LEU A 45 -6.66 -5.01 -6.89
CA LEU A 45 -6.31 -5.38 -8.26
C LEU A 45 -6.60 -4.25 -9.26
N GLU A 46 -7.68 -3.49 -9.06
CA GLU A 46 -7.94 -2.29 -9.87
C GLU A 46 -6.88 -1.21 -9.62
N ALA A 47 -6.47 -1.00 -8.37
CA ALA A 47 -5.37 -0.10 -8.05
C ALA A 47 -4.07 -0.55 -8.74
N ARG A 48 -3.77 -1.86 -8.74
CA ARG A 48 -2.65 -2.45 -9.50
C ARG A 48 -2.74 -2.12 -10.99
N THR A 49 -3.92 -2.22 -11.60
CA THR A 49 -4.13 -1.88 -13.00
C THR A 49 -3.91 -0.39 -13.27
N LEU A 50 -4.33 0.50 -12.37
CA LEU A 50 -4.08 1.95 -12.50
C LEU A 50 -2.60 2.29 -12.40
N MET A 51 -1.86 1.60 -11.51
CA MET A 51 -0.43 1.83 -11.29
C MET A 51 0.48 1.24 -12.38
N SER A 52 0.01 0.26 -13.16
CA SER A 52 0.85 -0.44 -14.14
C SER A 52 1.31 0.44 -15.29
N GLY A 53 0.47 1.39 -15.73
CA GLY A 53 0.80 2.34 -16.80
C GLY A 53 1.98 3.25 -16.44
N PRO A 54 1.89 4.03 -15.34
CA PRO A 54 3.00 4.84 -14.86
C PRO A 54 4.27 4.04 -14.59
N ALA A 55 4.15 2.84 -14.00
CA ALA A 55 5.30 1.97 -13.74
C ALA A 55 6.01 1.53 -15.02
N MET A 56 5.24 1.17 -16.07
CA MET A 56 5.79 0.81 -17.38
C MET A 56 6.52 2.00 -18.04
N LEU A 57 5.95 3.21 -17.97
CA LEU A 57 6.57 4.41 -18.53
C LEU A 57 7.86 4.76 -17.79
N LEU A 58 7.89 4.64 -16.46
CA LEU A 58 9.11 4.85 -15.68
C LEU A 58 10.22 3.86 -16.07
N SER A 59 9.89 2.58 -16.26
CA SER A 59 10.87 1.58 -16.75
C SER A 59 11.49 2.00 -18.08
N ARG A 60 10.66 2.48 -19.02
CA ARG A 60 11.13 2.94 -20.33
C ARG A 60 12.01 4.18 -20.26
N ILE A 61 11.70 5.12 -19.36
CA ILE A 61 12.54 6.32 -19.14
C ILE A 61 13.92 5.90 -18.63
N LEU A 62 13.96 5.01 -17.62
CA LEU A 62 15.20 4.49 -17.05
C LEU A 62 16.02 3.69 -18.06
N GLU A 63 15.37 2.84 -18.86
CA GLU A 63 16.02 2.03 -19.91
C GLU A 63 16.57 2.89 -21.05
N ALA A 64 15.85 3.95 -21.43
CA ALA A 64 16.26 4.85 -22.51
C ALA A 64 17.42 5.79 -22.11
N GLY A 65 17.77 5.86 -20.82
CA GLY A 65 18.83 6.75 -20.32
C GLY A 65 18.57 8.22 -20.62
N VAL A 66 17.31 8.61 -20.76
CA VAL A 66 16.92 10.00 -21.02
C VAL A 66 17.22 10.81 -19.75
N ASP A 67 17.89 11.95 -19.91
CA ASP A 67 18.04 12.97 -18.86
C ASP A 67 16.66 13.55 -18.53
N SER A 68 15.87 12.82 -17.75
CA SER A 68 14.52 13.21 -17.35
C SER A 68 14.58 13.99 -16.04
N GLN A 69 13.85 15.11 -15.94
CA GLN A 69 13.80 15.94 -14.73
C GLN A 69 12.76 15.41 -13.73
N LEU A 70 12.77 14.09 -13.50
CA LEU A 70 11.78 13.41 -12.66
C LEU A 70 12.00 13.61 -11.16
N ASP A 71 13.12 14.20 -10.72
CA ASP A 71 13.44 14.42 -9.30
C ASP A 71 12.35 15.20 -8.55
N GLY A 72 11.60 16.07 -9.24
CA GLY A 72 10.45 16.79 -8.65
C GLY A 72 9.15 15.98 -8.58
N TRP A 73 9.04 14.90 -9.36
CA TRP A 73 7.86 14.02 -9.45
C TRP A 73 8.01 12.73 -8.66
N LEU A 74 9.22 12.22 -8.57
CA LEU A 74 9.60 11.14 -7.66
C LEU A 74 9.62 11.76 -6.27
N CYS A 75 8.55 11.51 -5.51
CA CYS A 75 8.32 12.11 -4.20
C CYS A 75 9.62 12.30 -3.41
N ALA A 76 9.89 13.53 -2.97
CA ALA A 76 10.92 13.77 -1.97
C ALA A 76 10.52 13.01 -0.70
N PRO A 77 11.46 12.34 -0.01
CA PRO A 77 11.15 11.66 1.25
C PRO A 77 10.53 12.67 2.22
N ASP A 78 9.37 12.34 2.79
CA ASP A 78 8.88 13.05 3.96
C ASP A 78 9.94 12.82 5.05
N THR A 79 10.84 13.79 5.27
CA THR A 79 11.82 13.69 6.35
C THR A 79 11.07 13.68 7.66
N GLN A 80 11.59 12.94 8.63
CA GLN A 80 11.09 12.96 10.00
C GLN A 80 10.92 14.40 10.50
N GLU A 81 11.83 15.31 10.12
CA GLU A 81 11.74 16.74 10.35
C GLU A 81 10.52 17.42 9.69
N ILE A 82 10.05 17.02 8.50
CA ILE A 82 8.85 17.61 7.86
C ILE A 82 7.56 17.15 8.56
N LEU A 83 7.52 15.89 9.01
CA LEU A 83 6.38 15.33 9.76
C LEU A 83 6.34 15.81 11.23
N GLU A 84 7.51 16.11 11.81
CA GLU A 84 7.65 16.66 13.16
C GLU A 84 7.55 18.19 13.19
N ALA A 85 8.08 18.90 12.18
CA ALA A 85 8.11 20.35 12.11
C ALA A 85 6.88 20.92 11.39
N GLY A 86 5.68 20.50 11.77
CA GLY A 86 4.41 21.11 11.38
C GLY A 86 4.37 22.62 11.70
N LYS A 87 5.08 23.43 10.93
CA LYS A 87 5.07 24.88 10.95
C LYS A 87 4.31 25.34 9.72
N GLN A 88 3.03 25.57 9.99
CA GLN A 88 2.28 26.71 9.49
C GLN A 88 2.28 26.87 7.96
N ASP A 89 1.57 25.98 7.27
CA ASP A 89 0.73 26.46 6.17
C ASP A 89 -0.56 25.64 6.07
N HIS A 90 -1.62 26.31 5.64
CA HIS A 90 -3.03 26.02 5.90
C HIS A 90 -3.49 24.55 5.72
N GLY A 91 -3.81 23.86 6.83
CA GLY A 91 -4.59 22.60 6.80
C GLY A 91 -4.21 21.54 7.84
N SER A 92 -4.30 21.91 9.12
CA SER A 92 -4.30 21.07 10.34
C SER A 92 -4.15 19.54 10.20
N TYR A 93 -3.01 19.01 10.65
CA TYR A 93 -2.95 17.71 11.33
C TYR A 93 -2.32 17.93 12.72
N PRO A 94 -3.00 17.53 13.81
CA PRO A 94 -2.46 17.74 15.16
C PRO A 94 -1.22 16.86 15.41
N VAL A 95 -0.24 17.40 16.14
CA VAL A 95 1.01 16.71 16.55
C VAL A 95 0.76 15.33 17.20
N GLU A 96 -0.41 15.17 17.81
CA GLU A 96 -0.91 13.91 18.38
C GLU A 96 -1.06 12.80 17.33
N SER A 97 -1.49 13.15 16.11
CA SER A 97 -1.62 12.24 14.96
C SER A 97 -0.27 11.65 14.54
N THR A 98 0.80 12.44 14.54
CA THR A 98 2.14 11.98 14.14
C THR A 98 2.70 10.91 15.09
N HIS A 99 2.58 11.10 16.41
CA HIS A 99 3.03 10.09 17.39
C HIS A 99 2.23 8.78 17.27
N VAL A 100 0.93 8.88 16.96
CA VAL A 100 0.08 7.70 16.68
C VAL A 100 0.58 6.95 15.46
N LEU A 101 0.97 7.63 14.38
CA LEU A 101 1.52 6.99 13.17
C LEU A 101 2.88 6.32 13.41
N PHE A 102 3.80 6.95 14.15
CA PHE A 102 5.08 6.32 14.54
C PHE A 102 4.87 5.10 15.44
N THR A 103 3.90 5.15 16.35
CA THR A 103 3.54 4.00 17.18
C THR A 103 2.95 2.88 16.30
N LEU A 104 2.05 3.23 15.39
CA LEU A 104 1.45 2.29 14.45
C LEU A 104 2.51 1.62 13.56
N HIS A 105 3.48 2.37 13.05
CA HIS A 105 4.60 1.83 12.26
C HIS A 105 5.39 0.78 13.05
N LYS A 106 5.79 1.08 14.28
CA LYS A 106 6.48 0.12 15.16
C LYS A 106 5.64 -1.13 15.41
N ASP A 107 4.35 -0.98 15.65
CA ASP A 107 3.42 -2.09 15.86
C ASP A 107 3.31 -2.97 14.60
N ILE A 108 3.19 -2.37 13.40
CA ILE A 108 3.13 -3.09 12.13
C ILE A 108 4.41 -3.89 11.90
N VAL A 109 5.59 -3.26 12.03
CA VAL A 109 6.88 -3.93 11.81
C VAL A 109 7.06 -5.08 12.80
N THR A 110 6.73 -4.88 14.07
CA THR A 110 6.78 -5.94 15.09
C THR A 110 5.85 -7.10 14.73
N SER A 111 4.64 -6.82 14.27
CA SER A 111 3.68 -7.84 13.85
C SER A 111 4.15 -8.60 12.60
N LEU A 112 4.78 -7.90 11.64
CA LEU A 112 5.37 -8.53 10.46
C LEU A 112 6.53 -9.46 10.82
N VAL A 113 7.38 -9.11 11.79
CA VAL A 113 8.45 -10.00 12.27
C VAL A 113 7.86 -11.29 12.87
N ARG A 114 6.80 -11.19 13.68
CA ARG A 114 6.10 -12.37 14.21
C ARG A 114 5.51 -13.22 13.09
N LEU A 115 4.88 -12.59 12.10
CA LEU A 115 4.30 -13.27 10.95
C LEU A 115 5.36 -14.00 10.12
N HIS A 116 6.54 -13.42 9.96
CA HIS A 116 7.67 -14.08 9.30
C HIS A 116 8.02 -15.40 9.99
N SER A 117 8.15 -15.41 11.33
CA SER A 117 8.41 -16.64 12.08
C SER A 117 7.32 -17.70 11.89
N ILE A 118 6.06 -17.30 11.78
CA ILE A 118 4.95 -18.22 11.48
C ILE A 118 5.08 -18.79 10.06
N ILE A 119 5.40 -17.96 9.07
CA ILE A 119 5.59 -18.41 7.69
C ILE A 119 6.79 -19.38 7.59
N ASP A 120 7.89 -19.05 8.25
CA ASP A 120 9.15 -19.83 8.20
C ASP A 120 8.99 -21.23 8.82
N THR A 121 8.20 -21.35 9.89
CA THR A 121 7.90 -22.64 10.53
C THR A 121 6.89 -23.50 9.76
N ARG A 122 6.18 -22.93 8.79
CA ARG A 122 5.12 -23.62 8.04
C ARG A 122 5.70 -24.41 6.86
N LYS A 123 5.53 -25.73 6.88
CA LYS A 123 5.90 -26.59 5.74
C LYS A 123 4.75 -26.63 4.73
N GLY A 124 5.01 -26.19 3.50
CA GLY A 124 4.00 -26.24 2.43
C GLY A 124 4.50 -25.69 1.10
N SER A 125 3.87 -26.10 0.00
CA SER A 125 4.24 -25.66 -1.35
C SER A 125 4.04 -24.15 -1.58
N ASP A 126 3.17 -23.51 -0.81
CA ASP A 126 2.90 -22.07 -0.91
C ASP A 126 3.81 -21.20 -0.02
N GLN A 127 4.65 -21.81 0.82
CA GLN A 127 5.56 -21.06 1.73
C GLN A 127 6.43 -20.03 0.99
N PRO A 128 7.07 -20.36 -0.16
CA PRO A 128 7.89 -19.37 -0.88
C PRO A 128 7.08 -18.16 -1.36
N ILE A 129 5.79 -18.35 -1.68
CA ILE A 129 4.89 -17.28 -2.10
C ILE A 129 4.62 -16.33 -0.94
N TYR A 130 4.38 -16.87 0.26
CA TYR A 130 4.20 -16.06 1.47
C TYR A 130 5.46 -15.28 1.83
N LEU A 131 6.63 -15.93 1.82
CA LEU A 131 7.92 -15.29 2.14
C LEU A 131 8.23 -14.15 1.17
N ALA A 132 8.09 -14.39 -0.14
CA ALA A 132 8.32 -13.36 -1.14
C ALA A 132 7.35 -12.17 -0.94
N THR A 133 6.06 -12.46 -0.72
CA THR A 133 5.04 -11.42 -0.53
C THR A 133 5.27 -10.63 0.77
N TRP A 134 5.65 -11.31 1.85
CA TRP A 134 6.05 -10.70 3.11
C TRP A 134 7.27 -9.80 2.94
N GLN A 135 8.29 -10.26 2.22
CA GLN A 135 9.53 -9.49 2.02
C GLN A 135 9.24 -8.18 1.28
N GLN A 136 8.43 -8.23 0.23
CA GLN A 136 8.02 -7.02 -0.50
C GLN A 136 7.21 -6.07 0.39
N LEU A 137 6.33 -6.60 1.23
CA LEU A 137 5.53 -5.78 2.14
C LEU A 137 6.40 -5.13 3.21
N HIS A 138 7.31 -5.89 3.81
CA HIS A 138 8.25 -5.41 4.81
C HIS A 138 9.16 -4.32 4.26
N GLN A 139 9.75 -4.53 3.08
CA GLN A 139 10.60 -3.54 2.40
C GLN A 139 9.85 -2.25 2.06
N ALA A 140 8.55 -2.34 1.74
CA ALA A 140 7.73 -1.17 1.49
C ALA A 140 7.41 -0.36 2.75
N ILE A 141 7.33 -1.00 3.92
CA ILE A 141 6.86 -0.38 5.18
C ILE A 141 8.01 0.08 6.08
N GLU A 142 9.04 -0.74 6.23
CA GLU A 142 10.12 -0.52 7.20
C GLU A 142 10.78 0.88 7.08
N PRO A 143 11.03 1.41 5.86
CA PRO A 143 11.70 2.71 5.71
C PRO A 143 10.85 3.93 6.09
N TRP A 144 9.52 3.77 6.27
CA TRP A 144 8.65 4.89 6.64
C TRP A 144 9.18 5.61 7.90
N PRO A 145 9.19 6.96 7.95
CA PRO A 145 8.54 7.91 7.04
C PRO A 145 9.27 8.20 5.72
N LYS A 146 10.48 7.67 5.53
CA LYS A 146 11.16 7.78 4.24
C LYS A 146 10.41 6.93 3.22
N ILE A 147 10.47 7.35 1.96
CA ILE A 147 9.92 6.53 0.89
C ILE A 147 10.79 5.29 0.78
N GLY A 148 10.19 4.14 1.10
CA GLY A 148 10.83 2.85 0.89
C GLY A 148 11.10 2.58 -0.59
N PRO A 149 11.91 1.57 -0.91
CA PRO A 149 12.14 1.17 -2.29
C PRO A 149 10.80 0.97 -3.02
N HIS A 150 10.77 1.35 -4.30
CA HIS A 150 9.62 1.17 -5.18
C HIS A 150 8.34 1.96 -4.83
N GLY A 151 8.41 3.00 -4.01
CA GLY A 151 7.28 3.90 -3.75
C GLY A 151 6.47 3.58 -2.49
N GLY A 152 7.01 2.75 -1.60
CA GLY A 152 6.40 2.46 -0.30
C GLY A 152 5.11 1.63 -0.39
N PRO A 153 4.26 1.63 0.66
CA PRO A 153 3.13 0.71 0.75
C PRO A 153 2.13 0.86 -0.39
N ILE A 154 1.90 2.08 -0.90
CA ILE A 154 0.93 2.34 -1.98
C ILE A 154 1.24 1.57 -3.27
N ALA A 155 2.53 1.34 -3.57
CA ALA A 155 2.97 0.63 -4.76
C ALA A 155 3.02 -0.89 -4.59
N TRP A 156 2.89 -1.40 -3.35
CA TRP A 156 2.95 -2.84 -3.05
C TRP A 156 2.05 -3.73 -3.93
N PRO A 157 0.81 -3.31 -4.31
CA PRO A 157 -0.05 -4.10 -5.20
C PRO A 157 0.57 -4.46 -6.56
N LEU A 158 1.55 -3.68 -7.05
CA LEU A 158 2.26 -3.99 -8.30
C LEU A 158 3.04 -5.31 -8.25
N PHE A 159 3.49 -5.69 -7.05
CA PHE A 159 4.37 -6.85 -6.83
C PHE A 159 3.62 -8.13 -6.45
N LEU A 160 2.28 -8.08 -6.41
CA LEU A 160 1.47 -9.25 -6.09
C LEU A 160 1.51 -10.27 -7.24
N SER A 161 1.93 -11.49 -6.90
CA SER A 161 1.85 -12.62 -7.81
C SER A 161 0.39 -13.06 -8.00
N ASP A 162 0.10 -13.64 -9.16
CA ASP A 162 -1.22 -14.22 -9.43
C ASP A 162 -1.52 -15.39 -8.49
N LYS A 163 -0.48 -16.13 -8.09
CA LYS A 163 -0.58 -17.20 -7.10
C LYS A 163 -0.99 -16.68 -5.72
N PHE A 164 -0.39 -15.59 -5.24
CA PHE A 164 -0.82 -14.95 -3.99
C PHE A 164 -2.25 -14.43 -4.08
N SER A 165 -2.60 -13.78 -5.20
CA SER A 165 -3.96 -13.31 -5.46
C SER A 165 -4.98 -14.46 -5.42
N SER A 166 -4.61 -15.62 -5.96
CA SER A 166 -5.43 -16.84 -5.88
C SER A 166 -5.58 -17.32 -4.43
N LEU A 167 -4.50 -17.38 -3.64
CA LEU A 167 -4.56 -17.79 -2.23
C LEU A 167 -5.50 -16.89 -1.42
N LEU A 168 -5.46 -15.57 -1.66
CA LEU A 168 -6.35 -14.61 -1.02
C LEU A 168 -7.82 -14.82 -1.43
N LYS A 169 -8.10 -15.07 -2.72
CA LYS A 169 -9.45 -15.40 -3.23
C LYS A 169 -10.03 -16.66 -2.59
N HIS A 170 -9.21 -17.67 -2.36
CA HIS A 170 -9.61 -18.93 -1.72
C HIS A 170 -9.65 -18.84 -0.19
N GLY A 171 -9.38 -17.66 0.37
CA GLY A 171 -9.50 -17.41 1.79
C GLY A 171 -8.37 -17.97 2.65
N ASP A 172 -7.17 -18.19 2.09
CA ASP A 172 -6.01 -18.59 2.88
C ASP A 172 -5.70 -17.54 3.96
N TRP A 173 -5.47 -18.03 5.18
CA TRP A 173 -5.31 -17.17 6.35
C TRP A 173 -4.01 -16.38 6.34
N ILE A 174 -2.91 -16.92 5.83
CA ILE A 174 -1.64 -16.16 5.77
C ILE A 174 -1.76 -15.07 4.73
N ALA A 175 -2.35 -15.38 3.57
CA ALA A 175 -2.64 -14.37 2.55
C ALA A 175 -3.53 -13.25 3.09
N ARG A 176 -4.61 -13.59 3.81
CA ARG A 176 -5.50 -12.61 4.46
C ARG A 176 -4.77 -11.77 5.50
N ILE A 177 -3.93 -12.37 6.34
CA ILE A 177 -3.19 -11.65 7.37
C ILE A 177 -2.18 -10.69 6.73
N LEU A 178 -1.42 -11.11 5.72
CA LEU A 178 -0.55 -10.22 4.94
C LEU A 178 -1.33 -9.06 4.31
N PHE A 179 -2.51 -9.35 3.74
CA PHE A 179 -3.36 -8.35 3.13
C PHE A 179 -3.92 -7.33 4.14
N LEU A 180 -4.28 -7.78 5.35
CA LEU A 180 -4.69 -6.90 6.44
C LEU A 180 -3.53 -6.01 6.91
N HIS A 181 -2.31 -6.53 6.98
CA HIS A 181 -1.12 -5.71 7.30
C HIS A 181 -0.89 -4.62 6.25
N PHE A 182 -1.06 -4.93 4.97
CA PHE A 182 -1.05 -3.92 3.91
C PHE A 182 -2.11 -2.83 4.14
N GLY A 183 -3.35 -3.22 4.42
CA GLY A 183 -4.41 -2.24 4.69
C GLY A 183 -4.14 -1.35 5.90
N ILE A 184 -3.56 -1.89 6.97
CA ILE A 184 -3.11 -1.10 8.13
C ILE A 184 -1.92 -0.19 7.75
N ALA A 185 -0.96 -0.67 6.97
CA ALA A 185 0.18 0.12 6.52
C ALA A 185 -0.22 1.30 5.61
N MET A 186 -1.28 1.17 4.83
CA MET A 186 -1.83 2.27 4.04
C MET A 186 -2.27 3.47 4.90
N ARG A 187 -2.52 3.28 6.21
CA ARG A 187 -2.80 4.39 7.13
C ARG A 187 -1.59 5.27 7.41
N LEU A 188 -0.38 4.76 7.25
CA LEU A 188 0.84 5.56 7.34
C LEU A 188 0.91 6.64 6.24
N LEU A 189 0.00 6.57 5.26
CA LEU A 189 -0.15 7.51 4.16
C LEU A 189 -1.48 8.27 4.22
N CYS A 190 -2.20 8.25 5.35
CA CYS A 190 -3.55 8.85 5.47
C CYS A 190 -3.57 10.37 5.26
N HIS A 191 -2.44 11.05 5.46
CA HIS A 191 -2.28 12.48 5.16
C HIS A 191 -2.32 12.79 3.65
N ARG A 192 -2.10 11.78 2.80
CA ARG A 192 -2.18 11.95 1.34
C ARG A 192 -3.65 11.98 0.92
N TRP A 193 -4.07 13.07 0.27
CA TRP A 193 -5.47 13.31 -0.14
C TRP A 193 -6.06 12.20 -1.05
N TYR A 194 -5.20 11.50 -1.79
CA TYR A 194 -5.58 10.39 -2.68
C TYR A 194 -5.60 9.01 -1.98
N VAL A 195 -5.16 8.92 -0.72
CA VAL A 195 -5.24 7.70 0.11
C VAL A 195 -6.30 7.86 1.19
N ARG A 196 -6.17 8.87 2.06
CA ARG A 196 -7.03 9.13 3.23
C ARG A 196 -7.42 7.84 3.98
N ASP A 197 -8.71 7.50 3.97
CA ASP A 197 -9.33 6.40 4.72
C ASP A 197 -9.30 5.05 3.95
N TRP A 198 -8.64 4.99 2.77
CA TRP A 198 -8.65 3.79 1.92
C TRP A 198 -8.14 2.55 2.65
N GLY A 199 -7.03 2.65 3.38
CA GLY A 199 -6.46 1.54 4.15
C GLY A 199 -7.42 1.00 5.21
N ARG A 200 -8.07 1.90 5.95
CA ARG A 200 -9.04 1.54 6.99
C ARG A 200 -10.28 0.87 6.39
N ARG A 201 -10.86 1.43 5.32
CA ARG A 201 -11.99 0.80 4.61
C ARG A 201 -11.65 -0.60 4.09
N LEU A 202 -10.44 -0.76 3.54
CA LEU A 202 -9.95 -2.06 3.06
C LEU A 202 -9.89 -3.09 4.19
N VAL A 203 -9.34 -2.69 5.35
CA VAL A 203 -9.26 -3.55 6.53
C VAL A 203 -10.66 -3.93 7.03
N LEU A 204 -11.57 -2.95 7.17
CA LEU A 204 -12.93 -3.20 7.64
C LEU A 204 -13.68 -4.17 6.71
N ALA A 205 -13.65 -3.92 5.41
CA ALA A 205 -14.29 -4.81 4.43
C ALA A 205 -13.67 -6.22 4.42
N THR A 206 -12.36 -6.34 4.62
CA THR A 206 -11.69 -7.64 4.75
C THR A 206 -12.10 -8.37 6.03
N LEU A 207 -12.20 -7.65 7.15
CA LEU A 207 -12.61 -8.20 8.45
C LEU A 207 -14.08 -8.63 8.47
N GLU A 208 -14.97 -7.88 7.80
CA GLU A 208 -16.39 -8.21 7.66
C GLU A 208 -16.60 -9.50 6.85
N ALA A 209 -15.73 -9.77 5.88
CA ALA A 209 -15.75 -10.98 5.08
C ALA A 209 -15.10 -12.19 5.77
N LEU A 210 -14.58 -12.05 7.00
CA LEU A 210 -14.02 -13.17 7.75
C LEU A 210 -15.13 -13.99 8.41
N ASP A 211 -15.10 -15.30 8.16
CA ASP A 211 -15.91 -16.27 8.89
C ASP A 211 -15.30 -16.53 10.30
N LYS A 212 -15.21 -17.80 10.69
CA LYS A 212 -14.59 -18.23 11.94
C LYS A 212 -13.08 -18.03 11.89
N VAL A 213 -12.58 -17.10 12.72
CA VAL A 213 -11.15 -16.86 12.92
C VAL A 213 -10.52 -18.07 13.63
N PRO A 214 -9.48 -18.71 13.07
CA PRO A 214 -8.72 -19.75 13.76
C PRO A 214 -8.01 -19.20 14.99
N GLN A 215 -7.87 -20.03 16.02
CA GLN A 215 -7.27 -19.64 17.30
C GLN A 215 -5.87 -19.03 17.15
N GLU A 216 -5.06 -19.55 16.23
CA GLU A 216 -3.71 -19.05 15.95
C GLU A 216 -3.67 -17.58 15.48
N TRP A 217 -4.78 -17.05 14.94
CA TRP A 217 -4.88 -15.68 14.42
C TRP A 217 -5.69 -14.74 15.32
N GLU A 218 -6.27 -15.23 16.43
CA GLU A 218 -7.14 -14.41 17.29
C GLU A 218 -6.43 -13.18 17.84
N GLU A 219 -5.19 -13.32 18.30
CA GLU A 219 -4.40 -12.19 18.81
C GLU A 219 -4.12 -11.16 17.71
N THR A 220 -3.67 -11.62 16.54
CA THR A 220 -3.36 -10.76 15.39
C THR A 220 -4.59 -10.02 14.89
N ILE A 221 -5.72 -10.72 14.71
CA ILE A 221 -6.98 -10.11 14.29
C ILE A 221 -7.50 -9.12 15.33
N SER A 222 -7.38 -9.44 16.62
CA SER A 222 -7.77 -8.54 17.70
C SER A 222 -6.91 -7.27 17.71
N TRP A 223 -5.61 -7.39 17.45
CA TRP A 223 -4.72 -6.24 17.26
C TRP A 223 -5.11 -5.41 16.03
N ILE A 224 -5.35 -6.04 14.87
CA ILE A 224 -5.77 -5.36 13.63
C ILE A 224 -7.06 -4.56 13.86
N ARG A 225 -8.05 -5.16 14.54
CA ARG A 225 -9.31 -4.48 14.91
C ARG A 225 -9.07 -3.24 15.78
N ARG A 226 -8.20 -3.34 16.78
CA ARG A 226 -7.84 -2.20 17.62
C ARG A 226 -7.07 -1.14 16.84
N ALA A 227 -6.15 -1.56 15.98
CA ALA A 227 -5.37 -0.66 15.15
C ALA A 227 -6.34 0.18 14.31
N VAL A 228 -7.23 -0.43 13.52
CA VAL A 228 -8.17 0.28 12.64
C VAL A 228 -9.24 1.11 13.36
N ALA A 229 -9.55 0.79 14.62
CA ALA A 229 -10.53 1.51 15.43
C ALA A 229 -9.95 2.78 16.09
N ARG A 230 -8.63 2.95 16.14
CA ARG A 230 -8.02 4.23 16.59
C ARG A 230 -8.40 5.31 15.58
N GLU A 231 -9.23 6.25 15.98
CA GLU A 231 -9.49 7.49 15.24
C GLU A 231 -8.22 8.36 15.25
N ASP A 232 -7.94 9.00 14.12
CA ASP A 232 -6.79 9.90 13.91
C ASP A 232 -7.14 11.35 14.30
#